data_AF-A0A1Q4FWW2-F1
#
_entry.id   AF-A0A1Q4FWW2-F1
#
_cell.length_a   1.000
_cell.length_b   1.000
_cell.length_c   1.000
_cell.angle_alpha   90.00
_cell.angle_beta   90.00
_cell.angle_gamma   90.00
#
_symmetry.space_group_name_H-M   'P 1'
#
loop_
_entity.id
_entity.type
_entity.pdbx_description
1 polymer ?
#
loop_
_entity_poly.entity_id
_entity_poly.type
_entity_poly.pdbx_seq_one_letter_code
_entity_poly.pdbx_strand_id
1 'polypeptide(L)'
;MSSSSSRPPTTPHDRLLPFIGVTNVLAVAVAALVFVPKFRLLFDGFGSDLPQATLLVLATYRGWGLAALLVPAVWLLWPDRQARAVAALLVGIATALALTGFGLWACYSPIFMLAERVG
;
A
#
# COMPACT_ATOMS: atom_id res chain seq x y z
N MET A 1 -3.45 -24.92 -41.65
CA MET A 1 -3.62 -23.45 -41.74
C MET A 1 -3.14 -22.85 -40.44
N SER A 2 -1.92 -22.32 -40.45
CA SER A 2 -1.24 -21.79 -39.26
C SER A 2 -1.60 -20.33 -39.10
N SER A 3 -2.47 -20.01 -38.13
CA SER A 3 -2.71 -18.64 -37.70
C SER A 3 -1.47 -18.13 -36.95
N SER A 4 -0.59 -17.41 -37.65
CA SER A 4 0.47 -16.63 -37.02
C SER A 4 -0.18 -15.53 -36.18
N SER A 5 -0.35 -15.80 -34.89
CA SER A 5 -0.62 -14.76 -33.89
C SER A 5 0.62 -13.87 -33.82
N SER A 6 0.71 -12.88 -34.70
CA SER A 6 1.70 -11.81 -34.60
C SER A 6 1.34 -10.96 -33.39
N ARG A 7 1.75 -11.42 -32.21
CA ARG A 7 1.63 -10.64 -30.97
C ARG A 7 2.34 -9.31 -31.21
N PRO A 8 1.68 -8.17 -31.01
CA PRO A 8 2.39 -6.89 -31.03
C PRO A 8 3.49 -6.95 -29.96
N PRO A 9 4.71 -6.47 -30.26
CA PRO A 9 5.79 -6.47 -29.31
C PRO A 9 5.39 -5.68 -28.07
N THR A 10 5.60 -6.24 -26.87
CA THR A 10 5.45 -5.48 -25.63
C THR A 10 6.41 -4.31 -25.67
N THR A 11 5.88 -3.09 -25.57
CA THR A 11 6.70 -1.89 -25.58
C THR A 11 7.47 -1.78 -24.25
N PRO A 12 8.60 -1.07 -24.19
CA PRO A 12 9.32 -0.86 -22.94
C PRO A 12 8.43 -0.25 -21.84
N HIS A 13 7.50 0.63 -22.24
CA HIS A 13 6.54 1.28 -21.35
C HIS A 13 5.64 0.29 -20.61
N ASP A 14 5.23 -0.79 -21.26
CA ASP A 14 4.35 -1.81 -20.66
C ASP A 14 5.00 -2.46 -19.42
N ARG A 15 6.34 -2.54 -19.38
CA ARG A 15 7.08 -3.15 -18.27
C ARG A 15 7.41 -2.16 -17.16
N LEU A 16 7.47 -0.87 -17.48
CA LEU A 16 7.81 0.18 -16.52
C LEU A 16 6.64 0.52 -15.58
N LEU A 17 5.41 0.53 -16.09
CA LEU A 17 4.21 0.86 -15.30
C LEU A 17 4.02 -0.05 -14.05
N PRO A 18 4.05 -1.39 -14.16
CA PRO A 18 3.94 -2.24 -12.97
C PRO A 18 5.14 -2.08 -12.03
N PHE A 19 6.34 -1.81 -12.55
CA PHE A 19 7.52 -1.55 -11.73
C PHE A 19 7.34 -0.30 -10.87
N ILE A 20 6.81 0.79 -11.44
CA ILE A 20 6.45 2.01 -10.71
C ILE A 20 5.39 1.72 -9.65
N GLY A 21 4.38 0.89 -9.97
CA GLY A 21 3.37 0.47 -9.01
C GLY A 21 3.98 -0.26 -7.79
N VAL A 22 4.88 -1.21 -8.03
CA VAL A 22 5.59 -1.96 -6.97
C VAL A 22 6.45 -1.03 -6.12
N THR A 23 7.29 -0.20 -6.76
CA THR A 23 8.21 0.69 -6.02
C THR A 23 7.45 1.70 -5.17
N ASN A 24 6.30 2.18 -5.64
CA ASN A 24 5.44 3.08 -4.88
C ASN A 24 4.90 2.41 -3.60
N VAL A 25 4.37 1.19 -3.68
CA VAL A 25 3.90 0.45 -2.48
C VAL A 25 5.04 0.14 -1.52
N LEU A 26 6.21 -0.24 -2.05
CA LEU A 26 7.40 -0.49 -1.22
C LEU A 26 7.89 0.79 -0.52
N ALA A 27 7.86 1.94 -1.20
CA ALA A 27 8.23 3.21 -0.59
C ALA A 27 7.33 3.54 0.61
N VAL A 28 6.01 3.29 0.51
CA VAL A 28 5.07 3.45 1.62
C VAL A 28 5.36 2.46 2.75
N ALA A 29 5.64 1.20 2.44
CA ALA A 29 6.00 0.20 3.45
C ALA A 29 7.28 0.58 4.20
N VAL A 30 8.31 1.04 3.49
CA VAL A 30 9.56 1.54 4.09
C VAL A 30 9.28 2.77 4.95
N ALA A 31 8.46 3.71 4.47
CA ALA A 31 8.05 4.86 5.27
C ALA A 31 7.36 4.41 6.56
N ALA A 32 6.43 3.46 6.50
CA ALA A 32 5.76 2.92 7.70
C ALA A 32 6.77 2.32 8.70
N LEU A 33 7.79 1.59 8.23
CA LEU A 33 8.86 1.05 9.09
C LEU A 33 9.67 2.13 9.80
N VAL A 34 9.82 3.32 9.21
CA VAL A 34 10.58 4.44 9.78
C VAL A 34 9.69 5.34 10.65
N PHE A 35 8.44 5.58 10.25
CA PHE A 35 7.55 6.52 10.91
C PHE A 35 6.76 5.91 12.06
N VAL A 36 6.19 4.70 11.92
CA VAL A 36 5.36 4.08 12.98
C VAL A 36 6.13 3.94 14.30
N PRO A 37 7.42 3.53 14.34
CA PRO A 37 8.15 3.46 15.60
C PRO A 37 8.32 4.80 16.32
N LYS A 38 8.32 5.93 15.59
CA LYS A 38 8.44 7.27 16.19
C LYS A 38 7.22 7.63 17.06
N PHE A 39 6.08 7.02 16.80
CA PHE A 39 4.87 7.19 17.61
C PHE A 39 4.82 6.26 18.84
N ARG A 40 5.80 5.38 19.06
CA ARG A 40 5.79 4.47 20.22
C ARG A 40 5.68 5.20 21.56
N LEU A 41 6.45 6.28 21.75
CA LEU A 41 6.37 7.08 22.98
C LEU A 41 4.97 7.67 23.21
N LEU A 42 4.30 8.07 22.12
CA LEU A 42 2.91 8.52 22.20
C LEU A 42 1.99 7.36 22.60
N PHE A 43 2.11 6.21 21.94
CA PHE A 43 1.26 5.04 22.18
C PHE A 43 1.45 4.44 23.58
N ASP A 44 2.66 4.44 24.10
CA ASP A 44 2.97 3.98 25.46
C ASP A 44 2.23 4.81 26.52
N GLY A 45 2.00 6.10 26.26
CA GLY A 45 1.20 6.98 27.13
C GLY A 45 -0.29 6.65 27.18
N PHE A 46 -0.84 6.00 26.15
CA PHE A 46 -2.24 5.54 26.12
C PHE A 46 -2.43 4.15 26.73
N GLY A 47 -1.38 3.33 26.79
CA GLY A 47 -1.45 1.99 27.37
C GLY A 47 -2.55 1.13 26.73
N SER A 48 -3.53 0.69 27.53
CA SER A 48 -4.66 -0.12 27.07
C SER A 48 -5.74 0.66 26.32
N ASP A 49 -5.73 1.99 26.36
CA ASP A 49 -6.76 2.85 25.76
C ASP A 49 -6.49 3.17 24.28
N LEU A 50 -5.61 2.40 23.64
CA LEU A 50 -5.27 2.57 22.23
C LEU A 50 -6.48 2.24 21.33
N PRO A 51 -6.78 3.09 20.34
CA PRO A 51 -7.77 2.79 19.32
C PRO A 51 -7.46 1.48 18.58
N GLN A 52 -8.51 0.73 18.24
CA GLN A 52 -8.37 -0.53 17.51
C GLN A 52 -7.62 -0.37 16.18
N ALA A 53 -7.80 0.76 15.50
CA ALA A 53 -7.07 1.07 14.27
C ALA A 53 -5.56 1.16 14.50
N THR A 54 -5.12 1.81 15.58
CA THR A 54 -3.71 1.92 15.96
C THR A 54 -3.12 0.56 16.30
N LEU A 55 -3.85 -0.27 17.05
CA LEU A 55 -3.45 -1.66 17.34
C LEU A 55 -3.28 -2.48 16.07
N LEU A 56 -4.20 -2.33 15.11
CA LEU A 56 -4.12 -3.03 13.82
C LEU A 56 -2.90 -2.59 13.01
N VAL A 57 -2.58 -1.29 12.98
CA VAL A 57 -1.35 -0.81 12.34
C VAL A 57 -0.12 -1.38 13.03
N LEU A 58 -0.04 -1.33 14.36
CA LEU A 58 1.10 -1.87 15.11
C LEU A 58 1.32 -3.37 14.87
N ALA A 59 0.24 -4.12 14.67
CA ALA A 59 0.30 -5.54 14.33
C ALA A 59 0.74 -5.81 12.88
N THR A 60 0.35 -4.95 11.93
CA THR A 60 0.45 -5.26 10.49
C THR A 60 1.50 -4.47 9.72
N TYR A 61 1.96 -3.31 10.21
CA TYR A 61 2.80 -2.38 9.43
C TYR A 61 4.10 -3.00 8.89
N ARG A 62 4.67 -3.96 9.63
CA ARG A 62 5.89 -4.69 9.22
C ARG A 62 5.65 -5.59 8.00
N GLY A 63 4.41 -6.05 7.81
CA GLY A 63 3.99 -6.88 6.70
C GLY A 63 3.46 -6.10 5.49
N TRP A 64 3.33 -4.77 5.56
CA TRP A 64 2.76 -3.97 4.47
C TRP A 64 3.53 -4.07 3.15
N GLY A 65 4.82 -4.41 3.19
CA GLY A 65 5.59 -4.72 1.99
C GLY A 65 5.02 -5.87 1.16
N LEU A 66 4.30 -6.81 1.78
CA LEU A 66 3.62 -7.91 1.07
C LEU A 66 2.49 -7.41 0.17
N ALA A 67 1.90 -6.25 0.47
CA ALA A 67 0.87 -5.65 -0.38
C ALA A 67 1.43 -5.26 -1.76
N ALA A 68 2.75 -5.08 -1.90
CA ALA A 68 3.38 -4.84 -3.20
C ALA A 68 3.22 -6.02 -4.17
N LEU A 69 2.96 -7.24 -3.66
CA LEU A 69 2.70 -8.43 -4.48
C LEU A 69 1.36 -8.39 -5.21
N LEU A 70 0.45 -7.50 -4.83
CA LEU A 70 -0.82 -7.28 -5.54
C LEU A 70 -0.58 -6.77 -6.97
N VAL A 71 0.47 -5.96 -7.18
CA VAL A 71 0.80 -5.38 -8.49
C VAL A 71 1.21 -6.46 -9.52
N PRO A 72 2.18 -7.35 -9.25
CA PRO A 72 2.49 -8.45 -10.16
C PRO A 72 1.35 -9.49 -10.26
N ALA A 73 0.58 -9.70 -9.19
CA ALA A 73 -0.59 -10.58 -9.26
C ALA A 73 -1.63 -10.06 -10.25
N VAL A 74 -1.95 -8.76 -10.19
CA VAL A 74 -2.84 -8.09 -11.15
C VAL A 74 -2.29 -8.18 -12.56
N TRP A 75 -1.00 -7.90 -12.75
CA TRP A 75 -0.37 -8.02 -14.06
C TRP A 75 -0.50 -9.42 -14.70
N LEU A 76 -0.37 -10.48 -13.89
CA LEU A 76 -0.44 -11.87 -14.35
C LEU A 76 -1.87 -12.36 -14.59
N LEU A 77 -2.83 -11.90 -13.78
CA LEU A 77 -4.20 -12.39 -13.77
C LEU A 77 -5.17 -11.51 -14.57
N TRP A 78 -4.76 -10.31 -15.02
CA TRP A 78 -5.66 -9.42 -15.75
C TRP A 78 -6.08 -10.01 -17.11
N PRO A 79 -7.38 -10.07 -17.41
CA PRO A 79 -7.90 -10.72 -18.63
C PRO A 79 -7.49 -9.98 -19.91
N ASP A 80 -7.42 -8.64 -19.86
CA ASP A 80 -7.03 -7.82 -21.01
C ASP A 80 -5.53 -7.51 -21.01
N ARG A 81 -4.81 -8.06 -21.99
CA ARG A 81 -3.36 -7.88 -22.13
C ARG A 81 -2.94 -6.46 -22.51
N GLN A 82 -3.83 -5.67 -23.10
CA GLN A 82 -3.55 -4.28 -23.46
C GLN A 82 -3.68 -3.36 -22.24
N ALA A 83 -4.68 -3.59 -21.39
CA ALA A 83 -4.93 -2.77 -20.20
C ALA A 83 -4.18 -3.19 -18.93
N ARG A 84 -3.63 -4.42 -18.87
CA ARG A 84 -3.00 -4.97 -17.64
C ARG A 84 -1.91 -4.09 -17.02
N ALA A 85 -1.16 -3.34 -17.85
CA ALA A 85 -0.08 -2.48 -17.39
C ALA A 85 -0.60 -1.30 -16.59
N VAL A 86 -1.63 -0.65 -17.13
CA VAL A 86 -2.34 0.44 -16.48
C VAL A 86 -3.07 -0.08 -15.25
N ALA A 87 -3.74 -1.23 -15.34
CA ALA A 87 -4.43 -1.84 -14.20
C ALA A 87 -3.46 -2.13 -13.03
N ALA A 88 -2.30 -2.73 -13.31
CA ALA A 88 -1.28 -3.00 -12.30
C ALA A 88 -0.74 -1.72 -11.64
N LEU A 89 -0.48 -0.67 -12.43
CA LEU A 89 -0.09 0.64 -11.90
C LEU A 89 -1.17 1.24 -11.00
N LEU A 90 -2.43 1.25 -11.45
CA LEU A 90 -3.55 1.80 -10.69
C LEU A 90 -3.75 1.05 -9.38
N VAL A 91 -3.62 -0.27 -9.37
CA VAL A 91 -3.67 -1.06 -8.12
C VAL A 91 -2.52 -0.70 -7.21
N GLY A 92 -1.30 -0.51 -7.73
CA GLY A 92 -0.17 -0.05 -6.94
C GLY A 92 -0.41 1.33 -6.30
N ILE A 93 -0.93 2.28 -7.07
CA ILE A 93 -1.30 3.62 -6.57
C ILE A 93 -2.40 3.52 -5.51
N ALA A 94 -3.48 2.80 -5.80
CA ALA A 94 -4.61 2.64 -4.88
C ALA A 94 -4.19 1.97 -3.57
N THR A 95 -3.34 0.95 -3.64
CA THR A 95 -2.80 0.25 -2.47
C THR A 95 -1.93 1.19 -1.63
N ALA A 96 -1.03 1.95 -2.27
CA ALA A 96 -0.18 2.91 -1.59
C ALA A 96 -1.00 4.01 -0.88
N LEU A 97 -2.02 4.55 -1.56
CA LEU A 97 -2.93 5.54 -0.97
C LEU A 97 -3.73 4.96 0.19
N ALA A 98 -4.27 3.75 0.05
CA ALA A 98 -5.01 3.08 1.11
C ALA A 98 -4.15 2.84 2.34
N LEU A 99 -2.94 2.31 2.18
CA LEU A 99 -1.99 2.10 3.29
C LEU A 99 -1.57 3.41 3.94
N THR A 100 -1.31 4.45 3.15
CA THR A 100 -0.91 5.77 3.66
C THR A 100 -2.05 6.42 4.44
N GLY A 101 -3.26 6.46 3.87
CA GLY A 101 -4.43 7.02 4.51
C GLY A 101 -4.80 6.26 5.79
N PHE A 102 -4.82 4.93 5.74
CA PHE A 102 -5.07 4.10 6.90
C PHE A 102 -4.00 4.28 7.99
N GLY A 103 -2.72 4.31 7.62
CA GLY A 103 -1.61 4.52 8.55
C GLY A 103 -1.65 5.88 9.22
N LEU A 104 -1.88 6.96 8.45
CA LEU A 104 -2.03 8.30 9.00
C LEU A 104 -3.23 8.36 9.95
N TRP A 105 -4.40 7.92 9.50
CA TRP A 105 -5.60 7.95 10.33
C TRP A 105 -5.42 7.17 11.63
N ALA A 106 -4.86 5.96 11.58
CA ALA A 106 -4.62 5.13 12.75
C ALA A 106 -3.56 5.70 13.70
N CYS A 107 -2.48 6.31 13.19
CA CYS A 107 -1.44 6.92 14.03
C CYS A 107 -1.92 8.22 14.69
N TYR A 108 -2.81 8.98 14.04
CA TYR A 108 -3.36 10.24 14.56
C TYR A 108 -4.65 10.07 15.37
N SER A 109 -5.35 8.94 15.23
CA SER A 109 -6.57 8.63 15.99
C SER A 109 -6.46 8.81 17.51
N PRO A 110 -5.36 8.38 18.19
CA PRO A 110 -5.22 8.60 19.63
C PRO A 110 -5.22 10.09 20.01
N ILE A 111 -4.62 10.94 19.15
CA ILE A 111 -4.55 12.39 19.38
C ILE A 111 -5.94 13.01 19.32
N PHE A 112 -6.78 12.60 18.37
CA PHE A 112 -8.16 13.07 18.27
C PHE A 112 -9.01 12.63 19.46
N MET A 113 -8.84 11.38 19.93
CA MET A 113 -9.49 10.93 21.17
C MET A 113 -9.08 11.76 22.39
N LEU A 114 -7.81 12.16 22.49
CA LEU A 114 -7.36 13.00 23.60
C LEU A 114 -8.00 14.40 23.54
N ALA A 115 -8.10 14.97 22.34
CA ALA A 115 -8.72 16.28 22.13
C ALA A 115 -10.21 16.28 22.53
N GLU A 116 -10.95 15.21 22.22
CA GLU A 116 -12.35 15.05 22.62
C GLU A 116 -12.57 14.92 24.13
N ARG A 117 -11.56 14.49 24.90
CA ARG A 117 -11.65 14.33 26.36
C ARG A 117 -11.27 15.59 27.13
N VAL A 118 -10.55 16.52 26.51
CA VAL A 118 -10.00 17.73 27.17
C VAL A 118 -10.72 19.01 26.72
N GLY A 119 -11.41 18.99 25.58
CA GLY A 119 -12.31 20.07 25.12
C GLY A 119 -13.73 19.90 25.63
#